data_AF-W5VYC2-F1
#
_entry.id   AF-W5VYC2-F1
#
_cell.length_a   1.000
_cell.length_b   1.000
_cell.length_c   1.000
_cell.angle_alpha   90.00
_cell.angle_beta   90.00
_cell.angle_gamma   90.00
#
_symmetry.space_group_name_H-M   'P 1'
#
loop_
_entity.id
_entity.type
_entity.pdbx_description
1 polymer ?
#
loop_
_entity_poly.entity_id
_entity_poly.type
_entity_poly.pdbx_seq_one_letter_code
_entity_poly.pdbx_strand_id
1 'polypeptide(L)'
;VERVRHLTAYKGAIETYIDALNERRGAVFSSNYEYPGRYTRWDTAIVDPPVVITSRARTMRIEALNARGVILLRPILDTVKALAEVTVDRAEENRIELTIAEPNGTFTEEERSRMPSVFTVLRAIVGLFFSEEDANLGLYGAFGYDLAFQFDPIQYKLKRPDDQRDLVLFIPDEIFVADHYAARAWVD
;
A
#
# COMPACT_ATOMS: atom_id res chain seq x y z
N VAL A 1 -21.36 5.86 8.55
CA VAL A 1 -20.56 6.87 7.83
C VAL A 1 -20.66 6.49 6.37
N GLU A 2 -21.20 7.37 5.53
CA GLU A 2 -21.43 7.11 4.10
C GLU A 2 -20.26 7.72 3.30
N ARG A 3 -19.76 7.03 2.28
CA ARG A 3 -18.76 7.58 1.37
C ARG A 3 -19.43 8.60 0.45
N VAL A 4 -18.84 9.78 0.29
CA VAL A 4 -19.42 10.87 -0.48
C VAL A 4 -18.42 11.38 -1.51
N ARG A 5 -18.81 11.37 -2.78
CA ARG A 5 -18.02 11.97 -3.85
C ARG A 5 -18.17 13.48 -3.85
N HIS A 6 -17.04 14.19 -3.76
CA HIS A 6 -16.98 15.64 -3.85
C HIS A 6 -16.32 16.06 -5.15
N LEU A 7 -17.08 16.66 -6.07
CA LEU A 7 -16.53 17.22 -7.31
C LEU A 7 -15.60 18.40 -6.99
N THR A 8 -14.47 18.48 -7.71
CA THR A 8 -13.54 19.60 -7.61
C THR A 8 -13.14 20.12 -8.99
N ALA A 9 -12.55 21.31 -9.04
CA ALA A 9 -12.11 21.91 -10.29
C ALA A 9 -10.98 21.08 -10.90
N TYR A 10 -11.11 20.63 -12.15
CA TYR A 10 -10.10 19.80 -12.81
C TYR A 10 -8.75 20.53 -13.00
N LYS A 11 -8.79 21.80 -13.41
CA LYS A 11 -7.58 22.57 -13.70
C LYS A 11 -6.86 22.94 -12.40
N GLY A 12 -5.59 22.55 -12.26
CA GLY A 12 -4.79 22.90 -11.08
C GLY A 12 -4.97 21.95 -9.89
N ALA A 13 -5.85 20.94 -10.01
CA ALA A 13 -6.17 20.10 -8.87
C ALA A 13 -5.01 19.20 -8.46
N ILE A 14 -4.33 18.54 -9.42
CA ILE A 14 -3.24 17.62 -9.11
C ILE A 14 -2.03 18.36 -8.52
N GLU A 15 -1.80 19.60 -8.94
CA GLU A 15 -0.72 20.47 -8.45
C GLU A 15 -0.84 20.71 -6.94
N THR A 16 -2.06 20.86 -6.42
CA THR A 16 -2.30 21.02 -4.98
C THR A 16 -1.87 19.77 -4.19
N TYR A 17 -2.06 18.58 -4.75
CA TYR A 17 -1.59 17.33 -4.14
C TYR A 17 -0.07 17.19 -4.26
N ILE A 18 0.52 17.52 -5.41
CA ILE A 18 1.97 17.51 -5.59
C ILE A 18 2.65 18.44 -4.57
N ASP A 19 2.15 19.67 -4.43
CA ASP A 19 2.67 20.64 -3.48
C ASP A 19 2.58 20.12 -2.03
N ALA A 20 1.46 19.47 -1.68
CA ALA A 20 1.26 18.87 -0.37
C ALA A 20 2.29 17.78 -0.04
N LEU A 21 2.72 16.99 -1.04
CA LEU A 21 3.68 15.90 -0.84
C LEU A 21 5.10 16.37 -0.48
N ASN A 22 5.40 17.67 -0.60
CA ASN A 22 6.67 18.22 -0.10
C ASN A 22 6.78 18.15 1.43
N GLU A 23 5.65 18.15 2.14
CA GLU A 23 5.62 18.22 3.61
C GLU A 23 4.77 17.12 4.26
N ARG A 24 3.82 16.55 3.51
CA ARG A 24 2.84 15.57 4.01
C ARG A 24 3.05 14.22 3.34
N ARG A 25 2.73 13.15 4.06
CA ARG A 25 2.83 11.78 3.54
C ARG A 25 1.69 11.53 2.54
N GLY A 26 1.99 10.78 1.50
CA GLY A 26 1.04 10.45 0.46
C GLY A 26 1.71 9.93 -0.79
N ALA A 27 0.98 9.90 -1.89
CA ALA A 27 1.45 9.46 -3.19
C ALA A 27 0.63 10.12 -4.31
N VAL A 28 1.28 10.35 -5.44
CA VAL A 28 0.66 10.79 -6.70
C VAL A 28 1.06 9.79 -7.78
N PHE A 29 0.06 9.30 -8.51
CA PHE A 29 0.21 8.44 -9.67
C PHE A 29 -0.37 9.19 -10.86
N SER A 30 0.44 9.41 -11.89
CA SER A 30 0.02 10.14 -13.08
C SER A 30 0.23 9.30 -14.32
N SER A 31 -0.79 9.28 -15.19
CA SER A 31 -0.75 8.62 -16.48
C SER A 31 -1.22 9.60 -17.56
N ASN A 32 -0.28 10.04 -18.40
CA ASN A 32 -0.57 10.87 -19.57
C ASN A 32 -0.84 10.05 -20.85
N TYR A 33 -0.80 8.72 -20.75
CA TYR A 33 -0.91 7.81 -21.89
C TYR A 33 -2.23 7.04 -21.87
N GLU A 34 -2.83 6.87 -23.05
CA GLU A 34 -4.05 6.09 -23.22
C GLU A 34 -3.77 4.89 -24.11
N TYR A 35 -4.21 3.72 -23.69
CA TYR A 35 -4.32 2.54 -24.54
C TYR A 35 -5.60 1.80 -24.18
N PRO A 36 -6.56 1.64 -25.11
CA PRO A 36 -7.85 1.05 -24.82
C PRO A 36 -7.73 -0.29 -24.09
N GLY A 37 -8.40 -0.39 -22.93
CA GLY A 37 -8.39 -1.60 -22.09
C GLY A 37 -7.09 -1.89 -21.34
N ARG A 38 -6.08 -1.01 -21.37
CA ARG A 38 -4.83 -1.16 -20.58
C ARG A 38 -4.42 0.06 -19.78
N TYR A 39 -4.50 1.25 -20.38
CA TYR A 39 -4.07 2.50 -19.73
C TYR A 39 -5.16 3.54 -19.88
N THR A 40 -5.63 4.05 -18.75
CA THR A 40 -6.50 5.22 -18.66
C THR A 40 -5.64 6.44 -18.37
N ARG A 41 -6.03 7.59 -18.92
CA ARG A 41 -5.39 8.87 -18.61
C ARG A 41 -5.96 9.44 -17.32
N TRP A 42 -5.55 8.87 -16.20
CA TRP A 42 -5.97 9.33 -14.89
C TRP A 42 -4.78 9.79 -14.05
N ASP A 43 -5.01 10.82 -13.25
CA ASP A 43 -4.20 11.09 -12.09
C ASP A 43 -4.94 10.58 -10.84
N THR A 44 -4.19 9.99 -9.91
CA THR A 44 -4.72 9.59 -8.61
C THR A 44 -3.76 10.06 -7.53
N ALA A 45 -4.31 10.66 -6.47
CA ALA A 45 -3.51 11.18 -5.38
C ALA A 45 -4.13 10.84 -4.02
N ILE A 46 -3.26 10.60 -3.05
CA ILE A 46 -3.62 10.42 -1.65
C ILE A 46 -2.69 11.28 -0.78
N VAL A 47 -3.23 11.91 0.24
CA VAL A 47 -2.48 12.75 1.20
C VAL A 47 -3.01 12.49 2.61
N ASP A 48 -2.14 12.58 3.61
CA ASP A 48 -2.43 12.31 5.02
C ASP A 48 -3.09 10.94 5.29
N PRO A 49 -2.59 9.84 4.68
CA PRO A 49 -3.19 8.53 4.83
C PRO A 49 -3.16 8.09 6.30
N PRO A 50 -4.20 7.38 6.79
CA PRO A 50 -4.28 6.93 8.18
C PRO A 50 -3.24 5.88 8.55
N VAL A 51 -2.83 5.02 7.61
CA VAL A 51 -1.90 3.90 7.89
C VAL A 51 -0.81 3.84 6.84
N VAL A 52 0.41 3.53 7.29
CA VAL A 52 1.53 3.11 6.43
C VAL A 52 1.94 1.68 6.75
N ILE A 53 2.27 0.93 5.71
CA ILE A 53 2.86 -0.41 5.75
C ILE A 53 4.25 -0.30 5.13
N THR A 54 5.27 -0.70 5.88
CA THR A 54 6.65 -0.75 5.38
C THR A 54 7.26 -2.11 5.65
N SER A 55 8.15 -2.58 4.77
CA SER A 55 8.91 -3.81 5.02
C SER A 55 10.39 -3.63 4.74
N ARG A 56 11.17 -4.52 5.36
CA ARG A 56 12.57 -4.77 5.02
C ARG A 56 12.84 -6.26 5.21
N ALA A 57 13.23 -6.92 4.13
CA ALA A 57 13.25 -8.37 4.02
C ALA A 57 11.94 -8.96 4.56
N ARG A 58 12.03 -9.87 5.53
CA ARG A 58 10.89 -10.55 6.15
C ARG A 58 10.22 -9.78 7.28
N THR A 59 10.78 -8.64 7.70
CA THR A 59 10.19 -7.81 8.75
C THR A 59 9.27 -6.77 8.14
N MET A 60 8.12 -6.55 8.78
CA MET A 60 7.15 -5.57 8.33
C MET A 60 6.59 -4.79 9.51
N ARG A 61 6.28 -3.53 9.26
CA ARG A 61 5.70 -2.60 10.21
C ARG A 61 4.43 -2.01 9.62
N ILE A 62 3.38 -1.97 10.43
CA ILE A 62 2.11 -1.32 10.10
C ILE A 62 1.89 -0.25 11.16
N GLU A 63 1.86 1.00 10.76
CA GLU A 63 1.88 2.15 11.66
C GLU A 63 0.69 3.08 11.40
N ALA A 64 0.01 3.47 12.46
CA ALA A 64 -0.97 4.55 12.43
C ALA A 64 -0.25 5.90 12.28
N LEU A 65 -0.67 6.71 11.31
CA LEU A 65 -0.14 8.05 11.07
C LEU A 65 -0.96 9.14 11.74
N ASN A 66 -2.20 8.82 12.14
CA ASN A 66 -3.11 9.71 12.82
C ASN A 66 -4.12 8.89 13.65
N ALA A 67 -5.02 9.57 14.36
CA ALA A 67 -6.02 8.94 15.21
C ALA A 67 -6.96 7.98 14.44
N ARG A 68 -7.21 8.23 13.15
CA ARG A 68 -8.06 7.36 12.31
C ARG A 68 -7.34 6.05 12.01
N GLY A 69 -6.02 6.10 11.80
CA GLY A 69 -5.16 4.92 11.67
C GLY A 69 -5.22 3.99 12.87
N VAL A 70 -5.20 4.52 14.09
CA VAL A 70 -5.29 3.72 15.33
C VAL A 70 -6.53 2.83 15.33
N ILE A 71 -7.65 3.33 14.83
CA ILE A 71 -8.90 2.57 14.70
C ILE A 71 -8.74 1.41 13.71
N LEU A 72 -8.08 1.66 12.57
CA LEU A 72 -7.85 0.67 11.52
C LEU A 72 -6.84 -0.42 11.92
N LEU A 73 -5.91 -0.13 12.82
CA LEU A 73 -4.90 -1.09 13.27
C LEU A 73 -5.52 -2.28 14.01
N ARG A 74 -6.66 -2.11 14.68
CA ARG A 74 -7.29 -3.20 15.43
C ARG A 74 -7.75 -4.37 14.55
N PRO A 75 -8.61 -4.18 13.53
CA PRO A 75 -8.99 -5.27 12.64
C PRO A 75 -7.80 -5.79 11.84
N ILE A 76 -6.84 -4.94 11.45
CA ILE A 76 -5.61 -5.38 10.80
C ILE A 76 -4.83 -6.36 11.70
N LEU A 77 -4.66 -6.04 12.99
CA LEU A 77 -3.98 -6.90 13.94
C LEU A 77 -4.65 -8.28 14.05
N ASP A 78 -5.98 -8.30 14.14
CA ASP A 78 -6.75 -9.54 14.24
C ASP A 78 -6.59 -10.37 12.94
N THR A 79 -6.60 -9.74 11.77
CA THR A 79 -6.33 -10.38 10.48
C THR A 79 -4.92 -10.96 10.38
N VAL A 80 -3.87 -10.21 10.74
CA VAL A 80 -2.49 -10.70 10.59
C VAL A 80 -2.15 -11.78 11.61
N LYS A 81 -2.75 -11.76 12.80
CA LYS A 81 -2.60 -12.83 13.81
C LYS A 81 -3.19 -14.17 13.37
N ALA A 82 -4.15 -14.15 12.45
CA ALA A 82 -4.77 -15.37 11.92
C ALA A 82 -3.93 -16.06 10.83
N LEU A 83 -2.87 -15.42 10.33
CA LEU A 83 -2.00 -15.97 9.30
C LEU A 83 -0.97 -16.92 9.93
N ALA A 84 -0.96 -18.18 9.49
CA ALA A 84 -0.08 -19.21 10.03
C ALA A 84 1.41 -18.91 9.79
N GLU A 85 1.72 -18.19 8.71
CA GLU A 85 3.08 -17.88 8.28
C GLU A 85 3.59 -16.55 8.82
N VAL A 86 2.89 -15.95 9.78
CA VAL A 86 3.21 -14.64 10.35
C VAL A 86 3.36 -14.75 11.86
N THR A 87 4.46 -14.23 12.37
CA THR A 87 4.65 -13.99 13.81
C THR A 87 4.49 -12.51 14.08
N VAL A 88 3.58 -12.14 14.98
CA VAL A 88 3.45 -10.75 15.45
C VAL A 88 4.42 -10.56 16.60
N ASP A 89 5.48 -9.80 16.36
CA ASP A 89 6.58 -9.56 17.31
C ASP A 89 6.19 -8.52 18.37
N ARG A 90 5.42 -7.50 17.95
CA ARG A 90 4.95 -6.42 18.82
C ARG A 90 3.62 -5.88 18.32
N ALA A 91 2.71 -5.60 19.24
CA ALA A 91 1.43 -4.96 18.93
C ALA A 91 1.12 -3.89 19.98
N GLU A 92 1.11 -2.64 19.54
CA GLU A 92 0.81 -1.45 20.33
C GLU A 92 -0.37 -0.71 19.71
N GLU A 93 -0.83 0.35 20.37
CA GLU A 93 -1.97 1.15 19.92
C GLU A 93 -1.76 1.72 18.50
N ASN A 94 -0.55 2.20 18.20
CA ASN A 94 -0.24 2.87 16.94
C ASN A 94 0.72 2.07 16.03
N ARG A 95 1.10 0.84 16.40
CA ARG A 95 2.09 0.07 15.64
C ARG A 95 1.93 -1.43 15.80
N ILE A 96 2.08 -2.14 14.69
CA ILE A 96 2.22 -3.60 14.61
C ILE A 96 3.58 -3.89 13.98
N GLU A 97 4.38 -4.72 14.64
CA GLU A 97 5.61 -5.28 14.09
C GLU A 97 5.43 -6.79 13.92
N LEU A 98 5.80 -7.30 12.76
CA LEU A 98 5.64 -8.70 12.45
C LEU A 98 6.76 -9.21 11.55
N THR A 99 6.95 -10.52 11.58
CA THR A 99 7.92 -11.25 10.77
C THR A 99 7.20 -12.34 9.98
N ILE A 100 7.42 -12.36 8.66
CA ILE A 100 6.93 -13.44 7.78
C ILE A 100 7.92 -14.61 7.82
N ALA A 101 7.40 -15.83 7.97
CA ALA A 101 8.19 -17.05 7.94
C ALA A 101 8.96 -17.21 6.63
N GLU A 102 10.11 -17.87 6.70
CA GLU A 102 10.78 -18.34 5.49
C GLU A 102 10.00 -19.50 4.86
N PRO A 103 9.99 -19.60 3.53
CA PRO A 103 9.40 -20.72 2.84
C PRO A 103 10.12 -22.03 3.22
N ASN A 104 9.38 -23.01 3.73
CA ASN A 104 9.91 -24.34 4.05
C ASN A 104 9.49 -25.35 2.97
N GLY A 105 10.46 -26.09 2.42
CA GLY A 105 10.22 -27.16 1.45
C GLY A 105 10.59 -26.80 0.01
N THR A 106 10.32 -27.73 -0.91
CA THR A 106 10.56 -27.56 -2.35
C THR A 106 9.26 -27.10 -3.00
N PHE A 107 9.30 -25.98 -3.72
CA PHE A 107 8.15 -25.44 -4.44
C PHE A 107 8.35 -25.61 -5.94
N THR A 108 7.29 -25.96 -6.65
CA THR A 108 7.26 -25.82 -8.10
C THR A 108 7.20 -24.34 -8.50
N GLU A 109 7.47 -24.03 -9.77
CA GLU A 109 7.36 -22.65 -10.28
C GLU A 109 5.95 -22.08 -10.07
N GLU A 110 4.92 -22.91 -10.26
CA GLU A 110 3.52 -22.53 -10.12
C GLU A 110 3.15 -22.19 -8.67
N GLU A 111 3.81 -22.84 -7.70
CA GLU A 111 3.60 -22.61 -6.27
C GLU A 111 4.40 -21.43 -5.72
N ARG A 112 5.34 -20.87 -6.50
CA ARG A 112 6.21 -19.76 -6.08
C ARG A 112 5.41 -18.55 -5.59
N SER A 113 4.25 -18.28 -6.20
CA SER A 113 3.35 -17.17 -5.80
C SER A 113 2.62 -17.40 -4.46
N ARG A 114 2.54 -18.65 -4.00
CA ARG A 114 1.92 -19.08 -2.74
C ARG A 114 2.92 -19.16 -1.59
N MET A 115 4.22 -19.05 -1.88
CA MET A 115 5.26 -19.03 -0.85
C MET A 115 5.04 -17.86 0.12
N PRO A 116 5.31 -18.06 1.42
CA PRO A 116 5.25 -16.99 2.41
C PRO A 116 6.13 -15.82 1.99
N SER A 117 5.54 -14.63 1.91
CA SER A 117 6.21 -13.38 1.59
C SER A 117 5.42 -12.21 2.17
N VAL A 118 5.92 -10.98 2.00
CA VAL A 118 5.14 -9.80 2.36
C VAL A 118 3.75 -9.80 1.71
N PHE A 119 3.61 -10.39 0.52
CA PHE A 119 2.33 -10.48 -0.17
C PHE A 119 1.32 -11.38 0.54
N THR A 120 1.75 -12.32 1.40
CA THR A 120 0.83 -13.07 2.26
C THR A 120 0.01 -12.12 3.14
N VAL A 121 0.68 -11.14 3.73
CA VAL A 121 0.03 -10.13 4.59
C VAL A 121 -0.71 -9.09 3.76
N LEU A 122 -0.11 -8.59 2.67
CA LEU A 122 -0.77 -7.59 1.82
C LEU A 122 -2.09 -8.12 1.26
N ARG A 123 -2.14 -9.38 0.82
CA ARG A 123 -3.39 -10.01 0.35
C ARG A 123 -4.43 -10.10 1.46
N ALA A 124 -4.03 -10.43 2.69
CA ALA A 124 -4.95 -10.50 3.83
C ALA A 124 -5.52 -9.11 4.18
N ILE A 125 -4.68 -8.07 4.16
CA ILE A 125 -5.11 -6.68 4.39
C ILE A 125 -6.03 -6.19 3.28
N VAL A 126 -5.70 -6.45 2.01
CA VAL A 126 -6.59 -6.12 0.89
C VAL A 126 -7.93 -6.84 1.03
N GLY A 127 -7.92 -8.14 1.37
CA GLY A 127 -9.13 -8.92 1.61
C GLY A 127 -9.99 -8.40 2.77
N LEU A 128 -9.37 -7.85 3.81
CA LEU A 128 -10.07 -7.23 4.94
C LEU A 128 -10.86 -5.98 4.53
N PHE A 129 -10.32 -5.16 3.63
CA PHE A 129 -10.93 -3.89 3.21
C PHE A 129 -11.63 -3.96 1.84
N PHE A 130 -11.67 -5.13 1.22
CA PHE A 130 -12.28 -5.32 -0.09
C PHE A 130 -13.78 -5.04 -0.07
N SER A 131 -14.28 -4.38 -1.11
CA SER A 131 -15.69 -4.16 -1.38
C SER A 131 -15.94 -4.18 -2.88
N GLU A 132 -16.98 -4.87 -3.34
CA GLU A 132 -17.41 -4.84 -4.75
C GLU A 132 -17.96 -3.48 -5.17
N GLU A 133 -18.42 -2.69 -4.19
CA GLU A 133 -19.00 -1.36 -4.42
C GLU A 133 -17.95 -0.28 -4.74
N ASP A 134 -16.67 -0.56 -4.50
CA ASP A 134 -15.61 0.46 -4.61
C ASP A 134 -14.27 -0.11 -5.05
N ALA A 135 -13.97 0.09 -6.33
CA ALA A 135 -12.73 -0.35 -6.96
C ALA A 135 -11.49 0.48 -6.57
N ASN A 136 -11.67 1.63 -5.90
CA ASN A 136 -10.56 2.49 -5.47
C ASN A 136 -10.05 2.10 -4.07
N LEU A 137 -10.71 1.19 -3.35
CA LEU A 137 -10.18 0.68 -2.09
C LEU A 137 -8.96 -0.19 -2.33
N GLY A 138 -7.80 0.27 -1.88
CA GLY A 138 -6.53 -0.40 -2.14
C GLY A 138 -5.36 0.16 -1.36
N LEU A 139 -4.18 -0.37 -1.70
CA LEU A 139 -2.90 0.04 -1.13
C LEU A 139 -2.15 0.90 -2.14
N TYR A 140 -1.70 2.08 -1.70
CA TYR A 140 -1.08 3.08 -2.55
C TYR A 140 0.38 3.29 -2.15
N GLY A 141 1.31 3.10 -3.06
CA GLY A 141 2.72 3.42 -2.79
C GLY A 141 3.67 2.76 -3.76
N ALA A 142 4.81 2.28 -3.24
CA ALA A 142 5.91 1.78 -4.03
C ALA A 142 6.45 0.43 -3.51
N PHE A 143 6.84 -0.40 -4.46
CA PHE A 143 7.65 -1.60 -4.23
C PHE A 143 9.09 -1.30 -4.60
N GLY A 144 10.01 -1.48 -3.66
CA GLY A 144 11.44 -1.32 -3.84
C GLY A 144 12.07 -2.51 -4.55
N TYR A 145 13.21 -2.28 -5.19
CA TYR A 145 13.90 -3.30 -5.99
C TYR A 145 14.28 -4.57 -5.20
N ASP A 146 14.79 -4.40 -3.98
CA ASP A 146 15.25 -5.50 -3.13
C ASP A 146 14.12 -6.44 -2.69
N LEU A 147 12.84 -6.04 -2.87
CA LEU A 147 11.70 -6.93 -2.64
C LEU A 147 11.77 -8.22 -3.45
N ALA A 148 12.34 -8.15 -4.67
CA ALA A 148 12.53 -9.31 -5.53
C ALA A 148 13.37 -10.41 -4.87
N PHE A 149 14.28 -10.04 -3.95
CA PHE A 149 15.17 -10.99 -3.28
C PHE A 149 14.48 -11.87 -2.23
N GLN A 150 13.18 -11.64 -1.97
CA GLN A 150 12.36 -12.62 -1.24
C GLN A 150 12.03 -13.86 -2.09
N PHE A 151 12.15 -13.76 -3.41
CA PHE A 151 11.84 -14.82 -4.38
C PHE A 151 13.11 -15.33 -5.06
N ASP A 152 14.00 -14.42 -5.45
CA ASP A 152 15.27 -14.71 -6.12
C ASP A 152 16.44 -14.17 -5.28
N PRO A 153 16.86 -14.88 -4.22
CA PRO A 153 17.87 -14.38 -3.29
C PRO A 153 19.23 -14.21 -3.95
N ILE A 154 19.92 -13.11 -3.64
CA ILE A 154 21.27 -12.82 -4.11
C ILE A 154 22.25 -12.59 -2.96
N GLN A 155 23.54 -12.75 -3.23
CA GLN A 155 24.58 -12.30 -2.29
C GLN A 155 24.79 -10.79 -2.42
N TYR A 156 24.49 -10.04 -1.36
CA TYR A 156 24.74 -8.61 -1.30
C TYR A 156 26.24 -8.28 -1.38
N LYS A 157 26.61 -7.34 -2.25
CA LYS A 157 27.98 -6.79 -2.37
C LYS A 157 28.09 -5.34 -1.91
N LEU A 158 26.97 -4.62 -1.87
CA LEU A 158 26.91 -3.22 -1.48
C LEU A 158 26.11 -3.09 -0.18
N LYS A 159 26.61 -2.31 0.78
CA LYS A 159 25.86 -1.96 1.99
C LYS A 159 24.63 -1.14 1.58
N ARG A 160 23.49 -1.48 2.17
CA ARG A 160 22.25 -0.72 2.03
C ARG A 160 22.14 0.36 3.11
N PRO A 161 21.46 1.49 2.82
CA PRO A 161 21.09 2.45 3.85
C PRO A 161 20.34 1.78 5.00
N ASP A 162 20.54 2.29 6.22
CA ASP A 162 19.94 1.69 7.41
C ASP A 162 18.41 1.92 7.44
N ASP A 163 17.92 2.92 6.70
CA ASP A 163 16.51 3.30 6.54
C ASP A 163 15.86 2.81 5.23
N GLN A 164 16.53 1.91 4.49
CA GLN A 164 15.95 1.32 3.28
C GLN A 164 14.66 0.56 3.60
N ARG A 165 13.69 0.70 2.69
CA ARG A 165 12.41 -0.01 2.71
C ARG A 165 12.24 -0.77 1.39
N ASP A 166 11.87 -2.04 1.48
CA ASP A 166 11.58 -2.88 0.31
C ASP A 166 10.15 -2.66 -0.19
N LEU A 167 9.27 -2.12 0.65
CA LEU A 167 7.98 -1.58 0.25
C LEU A 167 7.54 -0.45 1.18
N VAL A 168 6.76 0.47 0.63
CA VAL A 168 6.04 1.52 1.36
C VAL A 168 4.66 1.63 0.74
N LEU A 169 3.63 1.26 1.47
CA LEU A 169 2.25 1.31 1.01
C LEU A 169 1.39 2.04 2.04
N PHE A 170 0.40 2.77 1.57
CA PHE A 170 -0.53 3.54 2.39
C PHE A 170 -1.93 2.96 2.24
N ILE A 171 -2.69 2.97 3.34
CA ILE A 171 -4.15 2.81 3.30
C ILE A 171 -4.70 4.24 3.38
N PRO A 172 -5.35 4.76 2.32
CA PRO A 172 -5.97 6.07 2.34
C PRO A 172 -7.39 6.02 2.92
N ASP A 173 -7.88 7.15 3.38
CA ASP A 173 -9.29 7.40 3.69
C ASP A 173 -9.88 8.57 2.88
N GLU A 174 -9.07 9.18 2.02
CA GLU A 174 -9.45 10.18 1.03
C GLU A 174 -8.63 9.92 -0.23
N ILE A 175 -9.29 9.81 -1.38
CA ILE A 175 -8.65 9.53 -2.67
C ILE A 175 -9.10 10.59 -3.69
N PHE A 176 -8.13 11.32 -4.23
CA PHE A 176 -8.36 12.21 -5.35
C PHE A 176 -8.19 11.45 -6.67
N VAL A 177 -9.12 11.69 -7.60
CA VAL A 177 -9.05 11.18 -8.97
C VAL A 177 -9.29 12.33 -9.94
N ALA A 178 -8.42 12.45 -10.95
CA ALA A 178 -8.65 13.28 -12.13
C ALA A 178 -8.76 12.41 -13.37
N ASP A 179 -9.91 12.48 -14.04
CA ASP A 179 -10.13 11.87 -15.34
C ASP A 179 -9.82 12.89 -16.45
N HIS A 180 -8.68 12.73 -17.12
CA HIS A 180 -8.25 13.63 -18.19
C HIS A 180 -9.10 13.48 -19.47
N TYR A 181 -9.78 12.34 -19.67
CA TYR A 181 -10.66 12.15 -20.81
C TYR A 181 -11.95 12.96 -20.64
N ALA A 182 -12.55 12.88 -19.45
CA ALA A 182 -13.77 13.63 -19.12
C ALA A 182 -13.51 15.08 -18.69
N ALA A 183 -12.23 15.45 -18.45
CA ALA A 183 -11.82 16.71 -17.82
C ALA A 183 -12.55 16.97 -16.49
N ARG A 184 -12.66 15.92 -15.66
CA ARG A 184 -13.34 15.95 -14.35
C ARG A 184 -12.37 15.54 -13.25
N ALA A 185 -12.56 16.11 -12.08
CA ALA A 185 -11.84 15.71 -10.88
C ALA A 185 -12.80 15.60 -9.71
N TRP A 186 -12.51 14.67 -8.81
CA TRP A 186 -13.28 14.47 -7.61
C TRP A 186 -12.40 13.89 -6.49
N VAL A 187 -12.91 14.02 -5.27
CA VAL A 187 -12.37 13.39 -4.07
C VAL A 187 -13.43 12.42 -3.58
N ASP A 188 -13.03 11.16 -3.44
CA ASP A 188 -13.83 10.06 -2.91
C ASP A 188 -13.38 9.66 -1.52
#